data_AF-M5E3C5-F1
#
_entry.id   AF-M5E3C5-F1
#
_cell.length_a   1.000
_cell.length_b   1.000
_cell.length_c   1.000
_cell.angle_alpha   90.00
_cell.angle_beta   90.00
_cell.angle_gamma   90.00
#
_symmetry.space_group_name_H-M   'P 1'
#
loop_
_entity.id
_entity.type
_entity.pdbx_description
1 polymer ?
#
loop_
_entity_poly.entity_id
_entity_poly.type
_entity_poly.pdbx_seq_one_letter_code
_entity_poly.pdbx_strand_id
1 'polypeptide(L)'
;MKKLAVLIIIIILIFTNQVLAQKETQVELTEIQFGGESYLVENYQEFKANYQDLQRPVVGLALSGGGARAMVNFGVIKALEEEGIPIDFMSGTSMGAIVSTLYGGGLNTEQIIDVVTTTSFGRLIDLGIGGSGSLIDTKKLNLFIEEISPNKRLENFKIPAALLSFELGEGKKYLTTQGRISEVIQSSYSIPLYFPVESRDDKYFMDAGILEATPAKAVSVLGADFVIATTSFPDQKLQEFNSARDSINRFLNILQDNYSQQIINNYADFVIDIDVSDYNFMDFNQAKSLVKLGYEKTKAEIPELKKKLKDNNIKLVKHSIRERNNIQDTIFDLKHNRFIVKGNERDIFLNYGRDQSYFAQDLIIPFADEFQFGVEFKADNLSLDIKGDEFFEQGYEARFEYKKMTPKTDLLVAYANDYNSNTKDDYRFEIEYFADDFQNSLGFGRQQNDKYYLLGTKFSGSGILADIQTENDVIYNIDQSEIAVLTSNVININLGDKWDLESSIVFNNTGILDSPIIYRGHSLDDKAEFQAALDFKYNYRFIDPLYFAGLFQTTDIGSYLFVDYYENDKDDGETAGIGFNSQLYLLGLSPIEVDLYFAYDFDRKDERVGLELGYEF
;
A
#
# COMPACT_ATOMS: atom_id res chain seq x y z
N MET A 1 39.77 25.36 -15.26
CA MET A 1 38.35 25.60 -15.63
C MET A 1 38.05 25.37 -17.11
N LYS A 2 38.69 26.06 -18.09
CA LYS A 2 38.38 25.86 -19.53
C LYS A 2 38.55 24.41 -20.06
N LYS A 3 39.55 23.66 -19.57
CA LYS A 3 39.75 22.24 -19.97
C LYS A 3 38.71 21.28 -19.38
N LEU A 4 38.13 21.62 -18.22
CA LEU A 4 37.09 20.82 -17.57
C LEU A 4 35.74 21.01 -18.28
N ALA A 5 35.43 22.24 -18.70
CA ALA A 5 34.23 22.53 -19.48
C ALA A 5 34.22 21.82 -20.85
N VAL A 6 35.37 21.74 -21.53
CA VAL A 6 35.49 21.01 -22.81
C VAL A 6 35.34 19.50 -22.60
N LEU A 7 35.87 18.95 -21.50
CA LEU A 7 35.69 17.54 -21.17
C LEU A 7 34.22 17.21 -20.88
N ILE A 8 33.52 18.08 -20.14
CA ILE A 8 32.09 17.93 -19.84
C ILE A 8 31.25 18.02 -21.12
N ILE A 9 31.56 18.93 -22.04
CA ILE A 9 30.85 19.04 -23.33
C ILE A 9 31.10 17.80 -24.21
N ILE A 10 32.32 17.26 -24.22
CA ILE A 10 32.64 16.02 -24.95
C ILE A 10 31.92 14.82 -24.33
N ILE A 11 31.87 14.74 -22.99
CA ILE A 11 31.08 13.71 -22.28
C ILE A 11 29.60 13.85 -22.65
N ILE A 12 29.02 15.04 -22.58
CA ILE A 12 27.63 15.29 -22.97
C ILE A 12 27.39 14.89 -24.44
N LEU A 13 28.28 15.23 -25.38
CA LEU A 13 28.17 14.87 -26.80
C LEU A 13 28.33 13.36 -27.08
N ILE A 14 29.14 12.67 -26.29
CA ILE A 14 29.32 11.21 -26.37
C ILE A 14 28.09 10.50 -25.79
N PHE A 15 27.50 11.03 -24.70
CA PHE A 15 26.29 10.47 -24.09
C PHE A 15 25.00 10.82 -24.85
N THR A 16 24.95 11.92 -25.61
CA THR A 16 23.78 12.25 -26.44
C THR A 16 23.67 11.40 -27.71
N ASN A 17 24.76 10.77 -28.18
CA ASN A 17 24.75 9.96 -29.40
C ASN A 17 24.27 8.50 -29.19
N GLN A 18 23.91 8.08 -27.97
CA GLN A 18 23.34 6.75 -27.72
C GLN A 18 21.81 6.73 -27.56
N VAL A 19 21.12 7.87 -27.72
CA VAL A 19 19.65 7.94 -27.66
C VAL A 19 18.99 7.92 -29.05
N LEU A 20 19.76 7.95 -30.13
CA LEU A 20 19.23 7.91 -31.50
C LEU A 20 19.54 6.58 -32.18
N ALA A 21 18.68 5.59 -31.93
CA ALA A 21 18.25 4.55 -32.89
C ALA A 21 17.35 3.49 -32.20
N GLN A 22 16.21 3.89 -31.64
CA GLN A 22 15.08 2.95 -31.63
C GLN A 22 14.48 3.00 -33.02
N LYS A 23 14.73 1.94 -33.79
CA LYS A 23 14.06 1.69 -35.05
C LYS A 23 12.56 1.62 -34.71
N GLU A 24 11.75 2.57 -35.19
CA GLU A 24 10.29 2.44 -35.20
C GLU A 24 9.97 1.15 -35.95
N THR A 25 9.77 0.05 -35.23
CA THR A 25 9.21 -1.16 -35.79
C THR A 25 7.75 -0.85 -36.05
N GLN A 26 7.40 -0.62 -37.32
CA GLN A 26 6.03 -0.39 -37.74
C GLN A 26 5.18 -1.59 -37.29
N VAL A 27 4.20 -1.34 -36.41
CA VAL A 27 3.29 -2.36 -35.87
C VAL A 27 2.36 -2.84 -36.99
N GLU A 28 2.36 -4.15 -37.27
CA GLU A 28 1.38 -4.74 -38.19
C GLU A 28 0.11 -5.08 -37.42
N LEU A 29 -1.02 -4.52 -37.83
CA LEU A 29 -2.32 -4.82 -37.23
C LEU A 29 -3.09 -5.83 -38.10
N THR A 30 -3.44 -6.96 -37.50
CA THR A 30 -4.31 -7.96 -38.12
C THR A 30 -5.70 -7.87 -37.50
N GLU A 31 -6.71 -7.63 -38.33
CA GLU A 31 -8.11 -7.73 -37.90
C GLU A 31 -8.59 -9.18 -38.02
N ILE A 32 -9.06 -9.74 -36.90
CA ILE A 32 -9.60 -11.10 -36.82
C ILE A 32 -11.08 -11.03 -36.45
N GLN A 33 -11.91 -11.57 -37.33
CA GLN A 33 -13.35 -11.72 -37.10
C GLN A 33 -13.60 -13.10 -36.47
N PHE A 34 -14.09 -13.11 -35.23
CA PHE A 34 -14.31 -14.35 -34.48
C PHE A 34 -15.55 -14.25 -33.60
N GLY A 35 -16.45 -15.23 -33.70
CA GLY A 35 -17.68 -15.28 -32.90
C GLY A 35 -18.53 -14.01 -33.01
N GLY A 36 -18.60 -13.39 -34.18
CA GLY A 36 -19.40 -12.16 -34.42
C GLY A 36 -18.78 -10.86 -33.91
N GLU A 37 -17.53 -10.88 -33.43
CA GLU A 37 -16.81 -9.68 -32.98
C GLU A 37 -15.48 -9.53 -33.73
N SER A 38 -14.96 -8.31 -33.73
CA SER A 38 -13.69 -7.94 -34.34
C SER A 38 -12.61 -7.73 -33.28
N TYR A 39 -11.45 -8.36 -33.48
CA TYR A 39 -10.25 -8.16 -32.68
C TYR A 39 -9.14 -7.57 -33.56
N LEU A 40 -8.54 -6.47 -33.13
CA LEU A 40 -7.30 -5.95 -33.70
C LEU A 40 -6.13 -6.55 -32.92
N VAL A 41 -5.23 -7.26 -33.59
CA VAL A 41 -4.09 -7.92 -32.94
C VAL A 41 -2.78 -7.41 -33.53
N GLU A 42 -1.90 -6.93 -32.66
CA GLU A 42 -0.55 -6.53 -33.03
C GLU A 42 0.30 -7.75 -33.40
N ASN A 43 1.00 -7.66 -34.54
CA ASN A 43 1.97 -8.64 -35.06
C ASN A 43 1.50 -10.10 -34.89
N TYR A 44 0.24 -10.39 -35.25
CA TYR A 44 -0.42 -11.66 -34.96
C TYR A 44 0.40 -12.90 -35.35
N GLN A 45 1.04 -12.88 -36.53
CA GLN A 45 1.86 -14.00 -37.00
C GLN A 45 3.12 -14.19 -36.16
N GLU A 46 3.77 -13.11 -35.74
CA GLU A 46 4.95 -13.16 -34.86
C GLU A 46 4.56 -13.68 -33.47
N PHE A 47 3.42 -13.24 -32.94
CA PHE A 47 2.92 -13.74 -31.65
C PHE A 47 2.66 -15.25 -31.71
N LYS A 48 1.99 -15.74 -32.77
CA LYS A 48 1.71 -17.18 -32.96
C LYS A 48 2.96 -18.01 -33.20
N ALA A 49 4.01 -17.43 -33.77
CA ALA A 49 5.25 -18.15 -34.04
C ALA A 49 5.89 -18.73 -32.76
N ASN A 50 5.57 -18.18 -31.58
CA ASN A 50 6.07 -18.68 -30.29
C ASN A 50 5.57 -20.08 -29.92
N TYR A 51 4.43 -20.52 -30.46
CA TYR A 51 3.81 -21.80 -30.08
C TYR A 51 3.29 -22.64 -31.26
N GLN A 52 3.49 -22.18 -32.51
CA GLN A 52 3.00 -22.88 -33.71
C GLN A 52 3.65 -24.27 -33.94
N ASP A 53 4.86 -24.48 -33.45
CA ASP A 53 5.63 -25.72 -33.68
C ASP A 53 5.39 -26.80 -32.61
N LEU A 54 4.52 -26.53 -31.62
CA LEU A 54 4.20 -27.46 -30.55
C LEU A 54 3.54 -28.73 -31.11
N GLN A 55 4.06 -29.89 -30.70
CA GLN A 55 3.53 -31.21 -31.09
C GLN A 55 2.37 -31.68 -30.20
N ARG A 56 1.68 -30.74 -29.54
CA ARG A 56 0.52 -30.97 -28.66
C ARG A 56 -0.45 -29.78 -28.79
N PRO A 57 -1.71 -29.93 -28.39
CA PRO A 57 -2.65 -28.81 -28.36
C PRO A 57 -2.11 -27.66 -27.50
N VAL A 58 -2.33 -26.44 -27.97
CA VAL A 58 -1.88 -25.19 -27.34
C VAL A 58 -2.82 -24.82 -26.20
N VAL A 59 -2.27 -24.57 -25.02
CA VAL A 59 -3.02 -24.18 -23.82
C VAL A 59 -2.86 -22.69 -23.56
N GLY A 60 -3.96 -21.97 -23.68
CA GLY A 60 -4.01 -20.54 -23.37
C GLY A 60 -4.65 -20.28 -22.00
N LEU A 61 -4.08 -19.33 -21.25
CA LEU A 61 -4.61 -18.90 -19.96
C LEU A 61 -5.27 -17.52 -20.07
N ALA A 62 -6.57 -17.44 -19.75
CA ALA A 62 -7.34 -16.21 -19.69
C ALA A 62 -7.48 -15.74 -18.23
N LEU A 63 -6.85 -14.61 -17.89
CA LEU A 63 -6.85 -14.05 -16.54
C LEU A 63 -7.86 -12.91 -16.40
N SER A 64 -8.81 -13.09 -15.47
CA SER A 64 -9.86 -12.11 -15.19
C SER A 64 -9.32 -10.78 -14.65
N GLY A 65 -9.97 -9.69 -15.06
CA GLY A 65 -9.94 -8.41 -14.37
C GLY A 65 -10.87 -8.39 -13.14
N GLY A 66 -10.93 -7.27 -12.44
CA GLY A 66 -11.75 -7.15 -11.22
C GLY A 66 -11.13 -6.33 -10.08
N GLY A 67 -10.15 -5.48 -10.38
CA GLY A 67 -9.45 -4.67 -9.37
C GLY A 67 -8.65 -5.55 -8.42
N ALA A 68 -8.73 -5.26 -7.11
CA ALA A 68 -8.07 -6.02 -6.06
C ALA A 68 -8.44 -7.49 -6.08
N ARG A 69 -9.73 -7.82 -6.29
CA ARG A 69 -10.22 -9.22 -6.33
C ARG A 69 -9.44 -10.10 -7.30
N ALA A 70 -9.02 -9.55 -8.44
CA ALA A 70 -8.25 -10.30 -9.44
C ALA A 70 -6.80 -10.63 -9.00
N MET A 71 -6.35 -10.19 -7.82
CA MET A 71 -5.11 -10.67 -7.20
C MET A 71 -5.13 -12.18 -6.90
N VAL A 72 -6.32 -12.81 -6.84
CA VAL A 72 -6.44 -14.27 -6.75
C VAL A 72 -5.68 -14.99 -7.89
N ASN A 73 -5.54 -14.35 -9.05
CA ASN A 73 -4.83 -14.90 -10.21
C ASN A 73 -3.36 -15.21 -9.92
N PHE A 74 -2.69 -14.50 -8.99
CA PHE A 74 -1.33 -14.84 -8.58
C PHE A 74 -1.26 -16.20 -7.89
N GLY A 75 -2.26 -16.52 -7.05
CA GLY A 75 -2.42 -17.83 -6.44
C GLY A 75 -2.75 -18.92 -7.45
N VAL A 76 -3.59 -18.60 -8.44
CA VAL A 76 -3.91 -19.51 -9.55
C VAL A 76 -2.65 -19.93 -10.29
N ILE A 77 -1.86 -18.95 -10.76
CA ILE A 77 -0.63 -19.24 -11.52
C ILE A 77 0.33 -20.10 -10.70
N LYS A 78 0.50 -19.81 -9.41
CA LYS A 78 1.32 -20.62 -8.52
C LYS A 78 0.86 -22.08 -8.48
N ALA A 79 -0.43 -22.32 -8.27
CA ALA A 79 -0.96 -23.68 -8.22
C ALA A 79 -0.83 -24.41 -9.56
N LEU A 80 -1.06 -23.73 -10.69
CA LEU A 80 -0.88 -24.30 -12.04
C LEU A 80 0.58 -24.66 -12.31
N GLU A 81 1.52 -23.79 -11.93
CA GLU A 81 2.96 -23.99 -12.10
C GLU A 81 3.47 -25.16 -11.25
N GLU A 82 3.11 -25.25 -9.97
CA GLU A 82 3.48 -26.36 -9.09
C GLU A 82 3.00 -27.72 -9.61
N GLU A 83 1.84 -27.74 -10.26
CA GLU A 83 1.18 -28.97 -10.70
C GLU A 83 1.53 -29.37 -12.14
N GLY A 84 2.42 -28.61 -12.79
CA GLY A 84 2.90 -28.89 -14.14
C GLY A 84 1.85 -28.66 -15.23
N ILE A 85 0.88 -27.78 -14.98
CA ILE A 85 -0.13 -27.41 -15.98
C ILE A 85 0.55 -26.55 -17.06
N PRO A 86 0.48 -26.91 -18.35
CA PRO A 86 1.08 -26.10 -19.42
C PRO A 86 0.34 -24.77 -19.61
N ILE A 87 1.11 -23.70 -19.78
CA ILE A 87 0.64 -22.37 -20.16
C ILE A 87 1.53 -21.93 -21.33
N ASP A 88 1.01 -22.02 -22.56
CA ASP A 88 1.78 -21.71 -23.77
C ASP A 88 1.77 -20.22 -24.10
N PHE A 89 0.68 -19.56 -23.75
CA PHE A 89 0.56 -18.10 -23.74
C PHE A 89 -0.57 -17.70 -22.79
N MET A 90 -0.67 -16.41 -22.52
CA MET A 90 -1.74 -15.87 -21.68
C MET A 90 -2.32 -14.58 -22.26
N SER A 91 -3.55 -14.28 -21.88
CA SER A 91 -4.14 -12.96 -22.06
C SER A 91 -4.81 -12.52 -20.77
N GLY A 92 -4.72 -11.21 -20.49
CA GLY A 92 -5.27 -10.61 -19.30
C GLY A 92 -6.02 -9.32 -19.64
N THR A 93 -7.08 -9.06 -18.86
CA THR A 93 -7.79 -7.77 -18.87
C THR A 93 -7.59 -7.09 -17.51
N SER A 94 -7.34 -5.79 -17.49
CA SER A 94 -7.20 -5.01 -16.25
C SER A 94 -6.09 -5.58 -15.32
N MET A 95 -6.40 -5.87 -14.05
CA MET A 95 -5.50 -6.58 -13.14
C MET A 95 -4.98 -7.92 -13.72
N GLY A 96 -5.79 -8.64 -14.50
CA GLY A 96 -5.32 -9.84 -15.21
C GLY A 96 -4.15 -9.55 -16.16
N ALA A 97 -4.12 -8.37 -16.79
CA ALA A 97 -3.03 -7.93 -17.65
C ALA A 97 -1.75 -7.62 -16.87
N ILE A 98 -1.88 -7.03 -15.67
CA ILE A 98 -0.77 -6.83 -14.73
C ILE A 98 -0.19 -8.18 -14.33
N VAL A 99 -1.05 -9.14 -13.95
CA VAL A 99 -0.62 -10.50 -13.61
C VAL A 99 0.09 -11.17 -14.80
N SER A 100 -0.47 -11.06 -16.00
CA SER A 100 0.15 -11.59 -17.23
C SER A 100 1.53 -10.98 -17.50
N THR A 101 1.67 -9.68 -17.23
CA THR A 101 2.92 -8.95 -17.44
C THR A 101 4.00 -9.39 -16.47
N LEU A 102 3.68 -9.50 -15.17
CA LEU A 102 4.66 -9.93 -14.16
C LEU A 102 5.10 -11.37 -14.38
N TYR A 103 4.15 -12.28 -14.65
CA TYR A 103 4.48 -13.69 -14.86
C TYR A 103 5.15 -13.97 -16.21
N GLY A 104 4.66 -13.36 -17.29
CA GLY A 104 5.23 -13.47 -18.63
C GLY A 104 6.61 -12.81 -18.75
N GLY A 105 6.80 -11.68 -18.07
CA GLY A 105 8.07 -10.94 -17.99
C GLY A 105 9.22 -11.75 -17.39
N GLY A 106 8.90 -12.79 -16.61
CA GLY A 106 9.83 -13.82 -16.19
C GLY A 106 10.06 -13.93 -14.68
N LEU A 107 9.34 -13.17 -13.86
CA LEU A 107 9.37 -13.31 -12.41
C LEU A 107 8.83 -14.68 -11.99
N ASN A 108 9.44 -15.30 -10.98
CA ASN A 108 8.88 -16.53 -10.42
C ASN A 108 7.70 -16.25 -9.50
N THR A 109 6.87 -17.25 -9.26
CA THR A 109 5.62 -17.10 -8.48
C THR A 109 5.88 -16.65 -7.04
N GLU A 110 7.00 -17.05 -6.43
CA GLU A 110 7.38 -16.56 -5.09
C GLU A 110 7.73 -15.07 -5.09
N GLN A 111 8.54 -14.60 -6.04
CA GLN A 111 8.90 -13.19 -6.20
C GLN A 111 7.67 -12.33 -6.45
N ILE A 112 6.75 -12.81 -7.29
CA ILE A 112 5.51 -12.09 -7.59
C ILE A 112 4.67 -11.95 -6.31
N ILE A 113 4.48 -13.04 -5.58
CA ILE A 113 3.71 -13.03 -4.33
C ILE A 113 4.35 -12.12 -3.29
N ASP A 114 5.68 -12.18 -3.14
CA ASP A 114 6.43 -11.31 -2.23
C ASP A 114 6.19 -9.83 -2.57
N VAL A 115 6.38 -9.44 -3.83
CA VAL A 115 6.16 -8.05 -4.27
C VAL A 115 4.72 -7.59 -4.02
N VAL A 116 3.71 -8.37 -4.43
CA VAL A 116 2.31 -7.93 -4.34
C VAL A 116 1.75 -7.96 -2.91
N THR A 117 2.40 -8.67 -1.99
CA THR A 117 1.97 -8.72 -0.58
C THR A 117 2.73 -7.74 0.32
N THR A 118 3.90 -7.26 -0.09
CA THR A 118 4.73 -6.30 0.68
C THR A 118 4.64 -4.87 0.13
N THR A 119 4.27 -4.70 -1.14
CA THR A 119 4.16 -3.38 -1.77
C THR A 119 2.72 -2.87 -1.70
N SER A 120 2.47 -1.86 -0.86
CA SER A 120 1.19 -1.14 -0.86
C SER A 120 0.91 -0.51 -2.23
N PHE A 121 -0.26 -0.82 -2.80
CA PHE A 121 -0.73 -0.23 -4.06
C PHE A 121 -0.79 1.30 -4.00
N GLY A 122 -1.13 1.85 -2.83
CA GLY A 122 -1.16 3.29 -2.58
C GLY A 122 0.17 3.98 -2.83
N ARG A 123 1.27 3.31 -2.51
CA ARG A 123 2.63 3.84 -2.77
C ARG A 123 2.98 3.85 -4.26
N LEU A 124 2.21 3.18 -5.11
CA LEU A 124 2.47 3.05 -6.55
C LEU A 124 1.63 3.99 -7.40
N ILE A 125 0.73 4.78 -6.80
CA ILE A 125 -0.17 5.70 -7.51
C ILE A 125 -0.12 7.09 -6.89
N ASP A 126 -0.42 8.12 -7.69
CA ASP A 126 -0.50 9.51 -7.22
C ASP A 126 -1.91 10.07 -7.45
N LEU A 127 -2.28 11.11 -6.68
CA LEU A 127 -3.54 11.84 -6.90
C LEU A 127 -3.49 12.64 -8.20
N GLY A 128 -4.51 12.48 -9.04
CA GLY A 128 -4.68 13.26 -10.26
C GLY A 128 -5.11 14.70 -9.95
N ILE A 129 -4.17 15.61 -9.70
CA ILE A 129 -4.47 17.03 -9.47
C ILE A 129 -4.33 17.82 -10.79
N GLY A 130 -5.40 18.50 -11.21
CA GLY A 130 -5.28 19.63 -12.15
C GLY A 130 -5.26 19.30 -13.65
N GLY A 131 -6.20 18.49 -14.15
CA GLY A 131 -6.54 18.48 -15.58
C GLY A 131 -6.03 17.29 -16.41
N SER A 132 -5.57 16.21 -15.79
CA SER A 132 -5.20 14.93 -16.46
C SER A 132 -6.40 14.12 -16.98
N GLY A 133 -7.62 14.46 -16.57
CA GLY A 133 -8.84 13.74 -16.98
C GLY A 133 -9.16 12.47 -16.17
N SER A 134 -8.37 12.16 -15.13
CA SER A 134 -8.57 11.00 -14.23
C SER A 134 -8.36 11.38 -12.76
N LEU A 135 -8.89 10.56 -11.85
CA LEU A 135 -8.73 10.73 -10.40
C LEU A 135 -7.37 10.26 -9.88
N ILE A 136 -6.75 9.30 -10.58
CA ILE A 136 -5.49 8.66 -10.22
C ILE A 136 -4.49 8.80 -11.38
N ASP A 137 -3.23 9.09 -11.07
CA ASP A 137 -2.09 8.95 -11.98
C ASP A 137 -1.39 7.61 -11.75
N THR A 138 -1.23 6.84 -12.83
CA THR A 138 -0.74 5.46 -12.84
C THR A 138 0.67 5.35 -13.39
N LYS A 139 1.35 6.46 -13.68
CA LYS A 139 2.71 6.47 -14.23
C LYS A 139 3.71 5.76 -13.33
N LYS A 140 3.61 5.96 -12.01
CA LYS A 140 4.50 5.31 -11.03
C LYS A 140 4.30 3.79 -11.02
N LEU A 141 3.05 3.32 -11.08
CA LEU A 141 2.70 1.91 -11.22
C LEU A 141 3.28 1.29 -12.50
N ASN A 142 3.10 1.96 -13.65
CA ASN A 142 3.65 1.52 -14.94
C ASN A 142 5.17 1.32 -14.90
N LEU A 143 5.88 2.31 -14.37
CA LEU A 143 7.33 2.28 -14.24
C LEU A 143 7.78 1.21 -13.24
N PHE A 144 7.06 1.04 -12.14
CA PHE A 144 7.35 0.00 -11.15
C PHE A 144 7.22 -1.41 -11.74
N ILE A 145 6.11 -1.71 -12.43
CA ILE A 145 5.89 -3.01 -13.09
C ILE A 145 7.00 -3.28 -14.12
N GLU A 146 7.34 -2.28 -14.94
CA GLU A 146 8.46 -2.43 -15.88
C GLU A 146 9.77 -2.71 -15.14
N GLU A 147 10.02 -2.01 -14.03
CA GLU A 147 11.29 -2.08 -13.32
C GLU A 147 11.53 -3.41 -12.64
N ILE A 148 10.50 -4.02 -12.04
CA ILE A 148 10.62 -5.34 -11.43
C ILE A 148 10.58 -6.48 -12.47
N SER A 149 10.06 -6.25 -13.68
CA SER A 149 9.96 -7.29 -14.71
C SER A 149 11.32 -7.55 -15.38
N PRO A 150 11.87 -8.79 -15.38
CA PRO A 150 13.15 -9.12 -16.01
C PRO A 150 13.22 -8.70 -17.49
N ASN A 151 12.12 -8.88 -18.23
CA ASN A 151 11.98 -8.41 -19.60
C ASN A 151 11.10 -7.16 -19.63
N LYS A 152 11.64 -6.05 -20.16
CA LYS A 152 10.94 -4.75 -20.23
C LYS A 152 9.94 -4.63 -21.37
N ARG A 153 9.95 -5.58 -22.32
CA ARG A 153 9.15 -5.52 -23.56
C ARG A 153 8.38 -6.81 -23.76
N LEU A 154 7.10 -6.69 -24.13
CA LEU A 154 6.15 -7.81 -24.22
C LEU A 154 6.60 -8.88 -25.20
N GLU A 155 7.15 -8.48 -26.35
CA GLU A 155 7.63 -9.40 -27.38
C GLU A 155 8.81 -10.28 -26.93
N ASN A 156 9.44 -9.95 -25.81
CA ASN A 156 10.56 -10.70 -25.23
C ASN A 156 10.16 -11.56 -24.01
N PHE A 157 8.86 -11.68 -23.72
CA PHE A 157 8.39 -12.44 -22.56
C PHE A 157 8.68 -13.93 -22.70
N LYS A 158 9.05 -14.57 -21.58
CA LYS A 158 9.35 -16.00 -21.54
C LYS A 158 8.12 -16.85 -21.84
N ILE A 159 6.96 -16.38 -21.37
CA ILE A 159 5.65 -16.91 -21.76
C ILE A 159 4.93 -15.76 -22.47
N PRO A 160 4.60 -15.89 -23.77
CA PRO A 160 3.94 -14.84 -24.53
C PRO A 160 2.66 -14.35 -23.82
N ALA A 161 2.50 -13.02 -23.74
CA ALA A 161 1.33 -12.40 -23.13
C ALA A 161 0.72 -11.37 -24.09
N ALA A 162 -0.61 -11.40 -24.20
CA ALA A 162 -1.37 -10.40 -24.95
C ALA A 162 -2.32 -9.64 -24.02
N LEU A 163 -2.23 -8.32 -24.00
CA LEU A 163 -3.02 -7.47 -23.10
C LEU A 163 -4.30 -7.04 -23.81
N LEU A 164 -5.46 -7.40 -23.25
CA LEU A 164 -6.74 -7.05 -23.84
C LEU A 164 -7.17 -5.65 -23.42
N SER A 165 -7.50 -4.82 -24.40
CA SER A 165 -8.01 -3.46 -24.22
C SER A 165 -9.16 -3.22 -25.21
N PHE A 166 -9.88 -2.11 -25.03
CA PHE A 166 -10.91 -1.65 -25.95
C PHE A 166 -10.45 -0.35 -26.61
N GLU A 167 -10.32 -0.38 -27.93
CA GLU A 167 -9.92 0.77 -28.74
C GLU A 167 -11.18 1.59 -29.10
N LEU A 168 -11.16 2.87 -28.76
CA LEU A 168 -12.33 3.74 -28.79
C LEU A 168 -12.66 4.34 -30.17
N GLY A 169 -11.67 4.50 -31.05
CA GLY A 169 -11.84 5.11 -32.37
C GLY A 169 -12.67 4.24 -33.30
N GLU A 170 -12.31 2.96 -33.43
CA GLU A 170 -13.01 1.96 -34.24
C GLU A 170 -14.03 1.16 -33.42
N GLY A 171 -13.99 1.23 -32.09
CA GLY A 171 -14.88 0.48 -31.20
C GLY A 171 -14.61 -1.02 -31.24
N LYS A 172 -13.33 -1.42 -31.26
CA LYS A 172 -12.89 -2.81 -31.42
C LYS A 172 -12.09 -3.27 -30.21
N LYS A 173 -12.16 -4.57 -29.91
CA LYS A 173 -11.25 -5.20 -28.94
C LYS A 173 -9.85 -5.21 -29.54
N TYR A 174 -8.85 -4.89 -28.72
CA TYR A 174 -7.48 -4.71 -29.15
C TYR A 174 -6.54 -5.53 -28.27
N LEU A 175 -5.72 -6.37 -28.90
CA LEU A 175 -4.74 -7.23 -28.26
C LEU A 175 -3.34 -6.68 -28.52
N THR A 176 -2.80 -6.03 -27.48
CA THR A 176 -1.42 -5.55 -27.48
C THR A 176 -0.48 -6.74 -27.21
N THR A 177 0.49 -6.97 -28.09
CA THR A 177 1.42 -8.12 -27.99
C THR A 177 2.89 -7.69 -27.92
N GLN A 178 3.17 -6.40 -28.13
CA GLN A 178 4.52 -5.85 -28.12
C GLN A 178 4.57 -4.46 -27.48
N GLY A 179 5.78 -3.96 -27.27
CA GLY A 179 6.02 -2.62 -26.70
C GLY A 179 6.63 -2.68 -25.32
N ARG A 180 7.08 -1.52 -24.81
CA ARG A 180 7.57 -1.42 -23.44
C ARG A 180 6.42 -1.51 -22.47
N ILE A 181 6.63 -2.26 -21.38
CA ILE A 181 5.62 -2.46 -20.34
C ILE A 181 5.04 -1.12 -19.89
N SER A 182 5.89 -0.15 -19.51
CA SER A 182 5.44 1.13 -18.97
C SER A 182 4.67 1.99 -19.97
N GLU A 183 4.77 1.71 -21.26
CA GLU A 183 4.09 2.42 -22.34
C GLU A 183 2.74 1.78 -22.69
N VAL A 184 2.62 0.45 -22.55
CA VAL A 184 1.46 -0.28 -23.12
C VAL A 184 0.53 -0.90 -22.08
N ILE A 185 0.99 -1.17 -20.87
CA ILE A 185 0.20 -1.90 -19.86
C ILE A 185 -1.06 -1.14 -19.43
N GLN A 186 -1.00 0.19 -19.40
CA GLN A 186 -2.12 1.05 -19.02
C GLN A 186 -3.33 0.91 -19.95
N SER A 187 -3.13 0.60 -21.23
CA SER A 187 -4.23 0.40 -22.20
C SER A 187 -5.27 -0.60 -21.69
N SER A 188 -4.83 -1.65 -20.99
CA SER A 188 -5.70 -2.75 -20.53
C SER A 188 -6.43 -2.47 -19.23
N TYR A 189 -5.91 -1.55 -18.40
CA TYR A 189 -6.52 -1.20 -17.10
C TYR A 189 -6.94 0.27 -17.03
N SER A 190 -7.09 0.97 -18.17
CA SER A 190 -7.61 2.34 -18.24
C SER A 190 -9.12 2.38 -17.92
N ILE A 191 -9.46 2.20 -16.65
CA ILE A 191 -10.84 2.21 -16.16
C ILE A 191 -11.39 3.63 -16.26
N PRO A 192 -12.54 3.84 -16.92
CA PRO A 192 -13.14 5.16 -17.04
C PRO A 192 -13.31 5.85 -15.68
N LEU A 193 -13.07 7.17 -15.65
CA LEU A 193 -13.11 8.06 -14.48
C LEU A 193 -11.97 7.88 -13.47
N TYR A 194 -11.53 6.64 -13.22
CA TYR A 194 -10.52 6.35 -12.21
C TYR A 194 -9.09 6.53 -12.74
N PHE A 195 -8.79 5.96 -13.90
CA PHE A 195 -7.44 5.94 -14.48
C PHE A 195 -7.37 6.76 -15.77
N PRO A 196 -6.18 7.25 -16.15
CA PRO A 196 -6.02 8.07 -17.33
C PRO A 196 -6.26 7.23 -18.58
N VAL A 197 -6.97 7.79 -19.57
CA VAL A 197 -7.08 7.18 -20.90
C VAL A 197 -5.67 7.09 -21.50
N GLU A 198 -5.29 5.89 -21.92
CA GLU A 198 -4.03 5.67 -22.62
C GLU A 198 -4.20 6.03 -24.11
N SER A 199 -3.19 6.66 -24.70
CA SER A 199 -3.19 7.02 -26.12
C SER A 199 -1.87 6.66 -26.78
N ARG A 200 -1.92 5.82 -27.81
CA ARG A 200 -0.77 5.35 -28.58
C ARG A 200 -1.13 5.29 -30.06
N ASP A 201 -0.24 5.78 -30.93
CA ASP A 201 -0.37 5.71 -32.40
C ASP A 201 -1.75 6.16 -32.93
N ASP A 202 -2.19 7.35 -32.48
CA ASP A 202 -3.49 7.97 -32.79
C ASP A 202 -4.72 7.13 -32.39
N LYS A 203 -4.56 6.18 -31.47
CA LYS A 203 -5.63 5.37 -30.88
C LYS A 203 -5.78 5.70 -29.40
N TYR A 204 -6.98 5.45 -28.89
CA TYR A 204 -7.32 5.69 -27.50
C TYR A 204 -7.88 4.40 -26.89
N PHE A 205 -7.36 4.03 -25.73
CA PHE A 205 -7.62 2.73 -25.12
C PHE A 205 -8.31 2.85 -23.78
N MET A 206 -9.19 1.90 -23.52
CA MET A 206 -9.88 1.73 -22.25
C MET A 206 -9.86 0.27 -21.80
N ASP A 207 -10.08 0.07 -20.51
CA ASP A 207 -10.27 -1.25 -19.93
C ASP A 207 -11.44 -1.98 -20.61
N ALA A 208 -11.16 -3.15 -21.20
CA ALA A 208 -12.15 -3.97 -21.88
C ALA A 208 -13.05 -4.77 -20.92
N GLY A 209 -12.86 -4.64 -19.61
CA GLY A 209 -13.51 -5.46 -18.60
C GLY A 209 -15.04 -5.40 -18.62
N ILE A 210 -15.65 -4.33 -19.13
CA ILE A 210 -17.11 -4.27 -19.29
C ILE A 210 -17.60 -5.26 -20.36
N LEU A 211 -16.78 -5.55 -21.38
CA LEU A 211 -17.14 -6.40 -22.51
C LEU A 211 -16.56 -7.82 -22.38
N GLU A 212 -15.37 -7.93 -21.81
CA GLU A 212 -14.64 -9.19 -21.68
C GLU A 212 -13.68 -9.11 -20.48
N ALA A 213 -14.24 -9.19 -19.27
CA ALA A 213 -13.44 -9.18 -18.04
C ALA A 213 -12.55 -10.41 -17.92
N THR A 214 -13.00 -11.57 -18.43
CA THR A 214 -12.18 -12.77 -18.59
C THR A 214 -11.93 -12.99 -20.08
N PRO A 215 -10.68 -12.85 -20.57
CA PRO A 215 -10.35 -12.85 -22.00
C PRO A 215 -10.36 -14.24 -22.66
N ALA A 216 -11.36 -15.08 -22.37
CA ALA A 216 -11.43 -16.46 -22.88
C ALA A 216 -11.57 -16.49 -24.41
N LYS A 217 -12.39 -15.59 -24.98
CA LYS A 217 -12.57 -15.50 -26.43
C LYS A 217 -11.33 -14.91 -27.10
N ALA A 218 -10.73 -13.90 -26.49
CA ALA A 218 -9.45 -13.35 -26.95
C ALA A 218 -8.34 -14.42 -26.99
N VAL A 219 -8.27 -15.30 -25.98
CA VAL A 219 -7.35 -16.45 -25.98
C VAL A 219 -7.66 -17.42 -27.14
N SER A 220 -8.93 -17.71 -27.43
CA SER A 220 -9.29 -18.50 -28.61
C SER A 220 -8.88 -17.83 -29.93
N VAL A 221 -9.03 -16.50 -30.04
CA VAL A 221 -8.60 -15.70 -31.22
C VAL A 221 -7.09 -15.82 -31.47
N LEU A 222 -6.31 -15.86 -30.40
CA LEU A 222 -4.86 -16.06 -30.45
C LEU A 222 -4.46 -17.50 -30.84
N GLY A 223 -5.42 -18.44 -30.87
CA GLY A 223 -5.22 -19.78 -31.39
C GLY A 223 -4.91 -20.82 -30.31
N ALA A 224 -5.46 -20.67 -29.11
CA ALA A 224 -5.49 -21.76 -28.14
C ALA A 224 -6.41 -22.90 -28.62
N ASP A 225 -5.97 -24.14 -28.43
CA ASP A 225 -6.79 -25.34 -28.61
C ASP A 225 -7.51 -25.75 -27.31
N PHE A 226 -7.01 -25.31 -26.16
CA PHE A 226 -7.61 -25.52 -24.85
C PHE A 226 -7.47 -24.26 -24.00
N VAL A 227 -8.59 -23.71 -23.51
CA VAL A 227 -8.65 -22.46 -22.77
C VAL A 227 -8.92 -22.72 -21.29
N ILE A 228 -7.97 -22.30 -20.45
CA ILE A 228 -8.17 -22.21 -19.00
C ILE A 228 -8.52 -20.77 -18.67
N ALA A 229 -9.66 -20.54 -18.02
CA ALA A 229 -10.14 -19.21 -17.66
C ALA A 229 -10.25 -19.06 -16.14
N THR A 230 -9.92 -17.89 -15.62
CA THR A 230 -10.20 -17.53 -14.21
C THR A 230 -11.38 -16.58 -14.13
N THR A 231 -12.13 -16.65 -13.04
CA THR A 231 -13.17 -15.66 -12.72
C THR A 231 -13.15 -15.35 -11.23
N SER A 232 -13.42 -14.09 -10.92
CA SER A 232 -13.49 -13.54 -9.56
C SER A 232 -14.64 -12.51 -9.48
N PHE A 233 -15.78 -12.86 -10.07
CA PHE A 233 -16.98 -12.03 -10.01
C PHE A 233 -17.76 -12.37 -8.74
N PRO A 234 -18.03 -11.39 -7.86
CA PRO A 234 -18.75 -11.65 -6.61
C PRO A 234 -20.24 -11.93 -6.88
N ASP A 235 -20.85 -12.75 -6.03
CA ASP A 235 -22.31 -12.91 -6.03
C ASP A 235 -22.97 -11.66 -5.45
N GLN A 236 -23.44 -10.77 -6.33
CA GLN A 236 -24.11 -9.54 -5.90
C GLN A 236 -25.53 -9.84 -5.42
N LYS A 237 -25.73 -9.89 -4.10
CA LYS A 237 -27.06 -9.89 -3.49
C LYS A 237 -27.84 -8.63 -3.91
N LEU A 238 -29.16 -8.75 -4.05
CA LEU A 238 -30.06 -7.62 -4.31
C LEU A 238 -29.83 -6.52 -3.26
N GLN A 239 -29.29 -5.39 -3.70
CA GLN A 239 -29.16 -4.17 -2.89
C GLN A 239 -30.32 -3.21 -3.21
N GLU A 240 -30.69 -2.37 -2.23
CA GLU A 240 -31.54 -1.20 -2.50
C GLU A 240 -30.73 -0.14 -3.25
N PHE A 241 -31.13 0.19 -4.48
CA PHE A 241 -30.41 1.18 -5.31
C PHE A 241 -30.91 2.59 -4.99
N ASN A 242 -30.29 3.22 -4.00
CA ASN A 242 -30.73 4.52 -3.47
C ASN A 242 -30.09 5.74 -4.17
N SER A 243 -29.23 5.53 -5.18
CA SER A 243 -28.60 6.62 -5.95
C SER A 243 -28.45 6.32 -7.46
N ALA A 244 -28.31 7.38 -8.26
CA ALA A 244 -28.05 7.28 -9.69
C ALA A 244 -26.70 6.60 -10.00
N ARG A 245 -25.71 6.79 -9.12
CA ARG A 245 -24.39 6.18 -9.25
C ARG A 245 -24.46 4.67 -9.01
N ASP A 246 -25.14 4.23 -7.95
CA ASP A 246 -25.30 2.80 -7.66
C ASP A 246 -26.08 2.11 -8.77
N SER A 247 -27.06 2.81 -9.35
CA SER A 247 -27.80 2.35 -10.52
C SER A 247 -26.90 2.17 -11.76
N ILE A 248 -26.01 3.14 -12.04
CA ILE A 248 -25.05 3.05 -13.17
C ILE A 248 -24.02 1.95 -12.91
N ASN A 249 -23.45 1.86 -11.71
CA ASN A 249 -22.49 0.82 -11.37
C ASN A 249 -23.13 -0.57 -11.46
N ARG A 250 -24.36 -0.74 -10.96
CA ARG A 250 -25.10 -1.99 -11.11
C ARG A 250 -25.38 -2.30 -12.58
N PHE A 251 -25.74 -1.30 -13.37
CA PHE A 251 -25.94 -1.48 -14.81
C PHE A 251 -24.66 -1.96 -15.51
N LEU A 252 -23.52 -1.33 -15.24
CA LEU A 252 -22.22 -1.75 -15.79
C LEU A 252 -21.81 -3.15 -15.31
N ASN A 253 -22.04 -3.49 -14.04
CA ASN A 253 -21.78 -4.82 -13.50
C ASN A 253 -22.66 -5.88 -14.16
N ILE A 254 -23.97 -5.62 -14.33
CA ILE A 254 -24.88 -6.53 -15.03
C ILE A 254 -24.44 -6.75 -16.49
N LEU A 255 -24.00 -5.69 -17.17
CA LEU A 255 -23.46 -5.82 -18.52
C LEU A 255 -22.19 -6.69 -18.51
N GLN A 256 -21.23 -6.36 -17.66
CA GLN A 256 -20.00 -7.13 -17.49
C GLN A 256 -20.29 -8.60 -17.22
N ASP A 257 -21.16 -8.91 -16.26
CA ASP A 257 -21.52 -10.28 -15.87
C ASP A 257 -22.16 -11.02 -17.06
N ASN A 258 -23.13 -10.41 -17.73
CA ASN A 258 -23.83 -11.05 -18.85
C ASN A 258 -22.89 -11.34 -20.03
N TYR A 259 -22.06 -10.38 -20.43
CA TYR A 259 -21.11 -10.56 -21.54
C TYR A 259 -20.01 -11.54 -21.16
N SER A 260 -19.40 -11.37 -19.99
CA SER A 260 -18.25 -12.19 -19.56
C SER A 260 -18.68 -13.63 -19.30
N GLN A 261 -19.83 -13.88 -18.66
CA GLN A 261 -20.34 -15.24 -18.46
C GLN A 261 -20.66 -15.94 -19.79
N GLN A 262 -21.22 -15.22 -20.77
CA GLN A 262 -21.44 -15.79 -22.11
C GLN A 262 -20.12 -16.14 -22.79
N ILE A 263 -19.11 -15.28 -22.68
CA ILE A 263 -17.78 -15.52 -23.24
C ILE A 263 -17.14 -16.74 -22.56
N ILE A 264 -17.12 -16.79 -21.23
CA ILE A 264 -16.55 -17.90 -20.47
C ILE A 264 -17.24 -19.22 -20.85
N ASN A 265 -18.57 -19.26 -20.84
CA ASN A 265 -19.32 -20.49 -21.14
C ASN A 265 -19.13 -21.01 -22.57
N ASN A 266 -18.85 -20.12 -23.53
CA ASN A 266 -18.71 -20.49 -24.94
C ASN A 266 -17.28 -20.77 -25.36
N TYR A 267 -16.28 -20.23 -24.65
CA TYR A 267 -14.88 -20.23 -25.10
C TYR A 267 -13.89 -20.80 -24.07
N ALA A 268 -14.29 -21.05 -22.82
CA ALA A 268 -13.43 -21.71 -21.84
C ALA A 268 -13.71 -23.21 -21.77
N ASP A 269 -12.64 -24.02 -21.86
CA ASP A 269 -12.74 -25.48 -21.67
C ASP A 269 -12.69 -25.87 -20.18
N PHE A 270 -12.02 -25.03 -19.37
CA PHE A 270 -11.96 -25.15 -17.93
C PHE A 270 -12.02 -23.77 -17.27
N VAL A 271 -12.83 -23.64 -16.22
CA VAL A 271 -13.03 -22.39 -15.49
C VAL A 271 -12.65 -22.59 -14.04
N ILE A 272 -11.76 -21.74 -13.53
CA ILE A 272 -11.41 -21.66 -12.11
C ILE A 272 -12.20 -20.50 -11.51
N ASP A 273 -13.29 -20.84 -10.84
CA ASP A 273 -14.25 -19.88 -10.28
C ASP A 273 -14.00 -19.66 -8.79
N ILE A 274 -13.55 -18.45 -8.45
CA ILE A 274 -13.06 -18.09 -7.13
C ILE A 274 -14.04 -17.11 -6.50
N ASP A 275 -14.72 -17.56 -5.45
CA ASP A 275 -15.64 -16.72 -4.69
C ASP A 275 -14.87 -15.64 -3.94
N VAL A 276 -15.08 -14.39 -4.33
CA VAL A 276 -14.47 -13.18 -3.74
C VAL A 276 -15.53 -12.23 -3.20
N SER A 277 -16.71 -12.76 -2.86
CA SER A 277 -17.87 -11.97 -2.43
C SER A 277 -17.60 -11.16 -1.15
N ASP A 278 -16.66 -11.59 -0.33
CA ASP A 278 -16.24 -10.92 0.91
C ASP A 278 -15.25 -9.76 0.69
N TYR A 279 -14.77 -9.54 -0.54
CA TYR A 279 -13.79 -8.52 -0.88
C TYR A 279 -14.38 -7.47 -1.81
N ASN A 280 -13.91 -6.23 -1.71
CA ASN A 280 -14.27 -5.13 -2.61
C ASN A 280 -13.30 -5.00 -3.79
N PHE A 281 -13.71 -4.19 -4.76
CA PHE A 281 -12.91 -3.90 -5.95
C PHE A 281 -11.56 -3.21 -5.65
N MET A 282 -11.43 -2.52 -4.50
CA MET A 282 -10.26 -1.71 -4.13
C MET A 282 -9.48 -2.24 -2.91
N ASP A 283 -9.77 -3.43 -2.41
CA ASP A 283 -9.13 -4.01 -1.21
C ASP A 283 -7.70 -4.55 -1.50
N PHE A 284 -6.82 -3.73 -2.08
CA PHE A 284 -5.46 -4.13 -2.45
C PHE A 284 -4.58 -4.46 -1.24
N ASN A 285 -4.92 -3.96 -0.06
CA ASN A 285 -4.29 -4.35 1.22
C ASN A 285 -4.55 -5.82 1.59
N GLN A 286 -5.58 -6.46 1.03
CA GLN A 286 -5.90 -7.87 1.26
C GLN A 286 -5.19 -8.84 0.30
N ALA A 287 -4.13 -8.39 -0.39
CA ALA A 287 -3.39 -9.19 -1.37
C ALA A 287 -3.01 -10.58 -0.84
N LYS A 288 -2.51 -10.69 0.40
CA LYS A 288 -2.12 -11.96 1.01
C LYS A 288 -3.29 -12.95 1.10
N SER A 289 -4.46 -12.47 1.51
CA SER A 289 -5.67 -13.27 1.64
C SER A 289 -6.20 -13.71 0.27
N LEU A 290 -6.23 -12.79 -0.70
CA LEU A 290 -6.68 -13.04 -2.07
C LEU A 290 -5.77 -14.04 -2.80
N VAL A 291 -4.45 -13.88 -2.71
CA VAL A 291 -3.47 -14.83 -3.27
C VAL A 291 -3.69 -16.23 -2.69
N LYS A 292 -3.87 -16.34 -1.36
CA LYS A 292 -4.12 -17.61 -0.70
C LYS A 292 -5.40 -18.26 -1.21
N LEU A 293 -6.48 -17.48 -1.32
CA LEU A 293 -7.78 -17.96 -1.79
C LEU A 293 -7.72 -18.53 -3.21
N GLY A 294 -7.08 -17.80 -4.14
CA GLY A 294 -6.90 -18.28 -5.51
C GLY A 294 -6.04 -19.54 -5.59
N TYR A 295 -5.00 -19.65 -4.74
CA TYR A 295 -4.17 -20.84 -4.67
C TYR A 295 -4.96 -22.06 -4.16
N GLU A 296 -5.66 -21.93 -3.03
CA GLU A 296 -6.42 -23.03 -2.42
C GLU A 296 -7.54 -23.52 -3.34
N LYS A 297 -8.29 -22.58 -3.93
CA LYS A 297 -9.36 -22.89 -4.88
C LYS A 297 -8.82 -23.62 -6.11
N THR A 298 -7.72 -23.14 -6.69
CA THR A 298 -7.09 -23.81 -7.84
C THR A 298 -6.63 -25.22 -7.48
N LYS A 299 -5.94 -25.40 -6.35
CA LYS A 299 -5.46 -26.71 -5.90
C LYS A 299 -6.59 -27.72 -5.73
N ALA A 300 -7.76 -27.29 -5.26
CA ALA A 300 -8.94 -28.15 -5.16
C ALA A 300 -9.44 -28.65 -6.54
N GLU A 301 -9.25 -27.85 -7.59
CA GLU A 301 -9.72 -28.13 -8.95
C GLU A 301 -8.70 -28.83 -9.85
N ILE A 302 -7.42 -28.87 -9.45
CA ILE A 302 -6.32 -29.53 -10.18
C ILE A 302 -6.65 -30.97 -10.62
N PRO A 303 -7.26 -31.85 -9.79
CA PRO A 303 -7.58 -33.21 -10.23
C PRO A 303 -8.51 -33.25 -11.44
N GLU A 304 -9.51 -32.37 -11.49
CA GLU A 304 -10.44 -32.29 -12.62
C GLU A 304 -9.77 -31.69 -13.85
N LEU A 305 -8.99 -30.62 -13.66
CA LEU A 305 -8.22 -30.00 -14.75
C LEU A 305 -7.27 -31.00 -15.40
N LYS A 306 -6.50 -31.77 -14.62
CA LYS A 306 -5.61 -32.82 -15.13
C LYS A 306 -6.36 -33.89 -15.92
N LYS A 307 -7.59 -34.24 -15.52
CA LYS A 307 -8.44 -35.15 -16.26
C LYS A 307 -8.83 -34.56 -17.62
N LYS A 308 -9.33 -33.32 -17.66
CA LYS A 308 -9.69 -32.65 -18.93
C LYS A 308 -8.50 -32.48 -19.88
N LEU A 309 -7.32 -32.14 -19.35
CA LEU A 309 -6.10 -32.04 -20.16
C LEU A 309 -5.74 -33.40 -20.78
N LYS A 310 -5.81 -34.48 -19.99
CA LYS A 310 -5.55 -35.84 -20.49
C LYS A 310 -6.55 -36.25 -21.57
N ASP A 311 -7.83 -35.96 -21.37
CA ASP A 311 -8.90 -36.27 -22.34
C ASP A 311 -8.69 -35.52 -23.67
N ASN A 312 -8.02 -34.36 -23.63
CA ASN A 312 -7.64 -33.57 -24.80
C ASN A 312 -6.21 -33.85 -25.31
N ASN A 313 -5.56 -34.94 -24.87
CA ASN A 313 -4.18 -35.31 -25.24
C ASN A 313 -3.11 -34.26 -24.88
N ILE A 314 -3.36 -33.41 -23.90
CA ILE A 314 -2.41 -32.42 -23.40
C ILE A 314 -1.60 -33.04 -22.27
N LYS A 315 -0.28 -33.08 -22.43
CA LYS A 315 0.65 -33.61 -21.42
C LYS A 315 1.04 -32.51 -20.45
N LEU A 316 1.18 -32.89 -19.17
CA LEU A 316 1.78 -32.03 -18.16
C LEU A 316 3.23 -31.72 -18.52
N VAL A 317 3.65 -30.51 -18.20
CA VAL A 317 5.02 -30.01 -18.41
C VAL A 317 5.72 -29.91 -17.07
N LYS A 318 7.01 -30.27 -17.04
CA LYS A 318 7.85 -29.95 -15.90
C LYS A 318 8.32 -28.51 -16.08
N HIS A 319 7.71 -27.58 -15.36
CA HIS A 319 8.22 -26.21 -15.30
C HIS A 319 9.65 -26.27 -14.76
N SER A 320 10.60 -25.68 -15.48
CA SER A 320 11.92 -25.43 -14.91
C SER A 320 11.69 -24.57 -13.68
N ILE A 321 12.05 -25.06 -12.50
CA ILE A 321 12.03 -24.26 -11.27
C ILE A 321 12.81 -22.99 -11.62
N ARG A 322 12.11 -21.85 -11.68
CA ARG A 322 12.73 -20.56 -11.96
C ARG A 322 13.63 -20.27 -10.76
N GLU A 323 14.92 -20.60 -10.87
CA GLU A 323 15.87 -20.41 -9.78
C GLU A 323 15.78 -18.97 -9.30
N ARG A 324 15.63 -18.78 -7.99
CA ARG A 324 15.55 -17.45 -7.35
C ARG A 324 16.76 -16.57 -7.69
N ASN A 325 17.87 -17.20 -8.11
CA ASN A 325 19.17 -16.60 -8.36
C ASN A 325 19.81 -17.13 -9.67
N ASN A 326 19.29 -16.76 -10.84
CA ASN A 326 20.12 -16.83 -12.04
C ASN A 326 21.16 -15.70 -11.97
N ILE A 327 22.44 -16.04 -11.94
CA ILE A 327 23.53 -15.05 -11.81
C ILE A 327 23.52 -14.01 -12.94
N GLN A 328 22.97 -14.36 -14.12
CA GLN A 328 22.77 -13.41 -15.20
C GLN A 328 21.66 -12.41 -14.90
N ASP A 329 20.58 -12.85 -14.23
CA ASP A 329 19.49 -11.99 -13.77
C ASP A 329 20.02 -11.10 -12.63
N THR A 330 20.80 -11.62 -11.68
CA THR A 330 21.49 -10.81 -10.65
C THR A 330 22.46 -9.78 -11.24
N ILE A 331 23.23 -10.12 -12.28
CA ILE A 331 24.13 -9.19 -12.96
C ILE A 331 23.34 -8.15 -13.76
N PHE A 332 22.23 -8.55 -14.37
CA PHE A 332 21.30 -7.65 -15.05
C PHE A 332 20.64 -6.69 -14.06
N ASP A 333 20.28 -7.17 -12.88
CA ASP A 333 19.69 -6.38 -11.80
C ASP A 333 20.72 -5.42 -11.19
N LEU A 334 21.96 -5.86 -10.97
CA LEU A 334 23.11 -5.00 -10.60
C LEU A 334 23.37 -3.90 -11.63
N LYS A 335 23.26 -4.20 -12.93
CA LYS A 335 23.52 -3.27 -14.02
C LYS A 335 22.41 -2.22 -14.18
N HIS A 336 21.19 -2.55 -13.78
CA HIS A 336 20.02 -1.71 -13.96
C HIS A 336 19.41 -1.22 -12.62
N ASN A 337 20.11 -1.37 -11.49
CA ASN A 337 19.64 -1.01 -10.15
C ASN A 337 18.34 -1.71 -9.71
N ARG A 338 18.08 -2.93 -10.19
CA ARG A 338 16.87 -3.72 -9.89
C ARG A 338 17.05 -4.69 -8.73
N PHE A 339 17.84 -4.33 -7.73
CA PHE A 339 17.76 -5.07 -6.48
C PHE A 339 16.34 -4.92 -5.94
N ILE A 340 15.50 -5.96 -6.13
CA ILE A 340 14.58 -6.36 -5.08
C ILE A 340 15.50 -6.85 -3.98
N VAL A 341 15.83 -5.91 -3.10
CA VAL A 341 16.51 -6.18 -1.85
C VAL A 341 15.64 -7.23 -1.16
N LYS A 342 16.13 -8.46 -1.02
CA LYS A 342 15.70 -9.32 0.08
C LYS A 342 16.02 -8.47 1.30
N GLY A 343 14.97 -7.93 1.94
CA GLY A 343 15.01 -6.76 2.82
C GLY A 343 16.09 -6.78 3.89
N ASN A 344 17.34 -6.51 3.53
CA ASN A 344 18.21 -5.71 4.35
C ASN A 344 17.81 -4.27 4.03
N GLU A 345 16.76 -3.80 4.70
CA GLU A 345 16.37 -2.40 4.76
C GLU A 345 17.60 -1.59 5.20
N ARG A 346 18.35 -1.11 4.22
CA ARG A 346 19.29 0.00 4.39
C ARG A 346 18.58 1.22 3.90
N ASP A 347 17.62 1.64 4.69
CA ASP A 347 16.86 2.82 4.37
C ASP A 347 17.66 4.05 4.78
N ILE A 348 18.21 4.72 3.77
CA ILE A 348 18.64 6.09 3.92
C ILE A 348 17.41 6.96 3.66
N PHE A 349 16.68 7.30 4.72
CA PHE A 349 15.55 8.22 4.64
C PHE A 349 16.05 9.68 4.70
N LEU A 350 15.53 10.51 3.79
CA LEU A 350 15.74 11.97 3.80
C LEU A 350 14.35 12.60 3.83
N ASN A 351 13.91 13.02 5.02
CA ASN A 351 12.56 13.53 5.25
C ASN A 351 12.54 15.06 5.34
N TYR A 352 11.51 15.71 4.79
CA TYR A 352 11.32 17.16 4.85
C TYR A 352 9.89 17.48 5.27
N GLY A 353 9.70 17.80 6.55
CA GLY A 353 8.40 18.12 7.17
C GLY A 353 8.49 19.35 8.08
N ARG A 354 7.34 19.98 8.35
CA ARG A 354 7.26 21.29 9.04
C ARG A 354 6.90 21.25 10.53
N ASP A 355 6.54 20.10 11.08
CA ASP A 355 6.05 20.00 12.47
C ASP A 355 6.80 18.90 13.24
N GLN A 356 7.18 19.16 14.49
CA GLN A 356 7.94 18.26 15.38
C GLN A 356 7.47 18.42 16.83
N SER A 357 6.91 17.34 17.42
CA SER A 357 6.76 17.11 18.86
C SER A 357 7.78 16.06 19.29
N TYR A 358 8.37 16.18 20.48
CA TYR A 358 9.30 15.19 21.06
C TYR A 358 8.64 13.81 21.30
N PHE A 359 7.31 13.71 21.16
CA PHE A 359 6.52 12.49 21.37
C PHE A 359 6.06 11.79 20.09
N ALA A 360 6.35 12.34 18.91
CA ALA A 360 6.12 11.61 17.67
C ALA A 360 7.20 10.51 17.54
N GLN A 361 6.96 9.36 18.16
CA GLN A 361 7.84 8.19 18.13
C GLN A 361 7.85 7.48 16.77
N ASP A 362 6.95 7.85 15.87
CA ASP A 362 6.76 7.14 14.61
C ASP A 362 7.63 7.76 13.51
N LEU A 363 8.92 7.45 13.55
CA LEU A 363 9.75 7.50 12.33
C LEU A 363 10.36 6.14 11.99
N ILE A 364 10.18 5.09 12.80
CA ILE A 364 10.58 3.70 12.48
C ILE A 364 9.70 2.65 13.19
N ILE A 365 8.86 1.88 12.47
CA ILE A 365 8.35 0.53 12.87
C ILE A 365 8.13 -0.28 11.56
N PRO A 366 8.56 -1.56 11.40
CA PRO A 366 8.67 -2.63 12.39
C PRO A 366 10.08 -3.22 12.60
N PHE A 367 10.19 -4.08 13.62
CA PHE A 367 11.34 -4.94 13.90
C PHE A 367 11.77 -5.73 12.64
N ALA A 368 12.99 -5.50 12.18
CA ALA A 368 13.72 -6.39 11.29
C ALA A 368 14.88 -6.99 12.08
N ASP A 369 15.18 -8.28 11.88
CA ASP A 369 16.25 -9.05 12.55
C ASP A 369 17.68 -8.58 12.15
N GLU A 370 17.86 -7.30 11.79
CA GLU A 370 19.05 -6.80 11.12
C GLU A 370 19.49 -5.41 11.59
N PHE A 371 20.79 -5.14 11.47
CA PHE A 371 21.40 -3.86 11.83
C PHE A 371 20.98 -2.75 10.85
N GLN A 372 20.39 -1.67 11.38
CA GLN A 372 19.95 -0.49 10.64
C GLN A 372 20.68 0.77 11.13
N PHE A 373 20.89 1.74 10.24
CA PHE A 373 21.39 3.06 10.62
C PHE A 373 20.76 4.14 9.74
N GLY A 374 20.29 5.22 10.35
CA GLY A 374 19.56 6.31 9.72
C GLY A 374 20.15 7.67 10.07
N VAL A 375 19.93 8.64 9.17
CA VAL A 375 20.26 10.05 9.40
C VAL A 375 19.11 10.89 8.90
N GLU A 376 18.32 11.49 9.79
CA GLU A 376 17.26 12.41 9.40
C GLU A 376 17.80 13.85 9.39
N PHE A 377 17.66 14.55 8.26
CA PHE A 377 17.98 15.96 8.15
C PHE A 377 16.72 16.76 7.82
N LYS A 378 16.12 17.39 8.83
CA LYS A 378 15.14 18.46 8.63
C LYS A 378 15.88 19.79 8.65
N ALA A 379 15.27 20.86 8.16
CA ALA A 379 15.91 22.18 8.07
C ALA A 379 16.61 22.60 9.38
N ASP A 380 16.09 22.14 10.53
CA ASP A 380 16.45 22.59 11.88
C ASP A 380 16.69 21.44 12.89
N ASN A 381 16.73 20.19 12.42
CA ASN A 381 16.99 19.00 13.22
C ASN A 381 17.96 18.05 12.49
N LEU A 382 18.86 17.44 13.25
CA LEU A 382 19.66 16.30 12.83
C LEU A 382 19.41 15.14 13.79
N SER A 383 18.83 14.05 13.30
CA SER A 383 18.82 12.77 14.02
C SER A 383 19.86 11.82 13.44
N LEU A 384 20.44 10.99 14.32
CA LEU A 384 21.30 9.87 13.98
C LEU A 384 20.78 8.67 14.74
N ASP A 385 20.35 7.65 14.02
CA ASP A 385 19.70 6.47 14.57
C ASP A 385 20.53 5.24 14.21
N ILE A 386 20.77 4.36 15.18
CA ILE A 386 21.47 3.08 14.99
C ILE A 386 20.67 2.01 15.71
N LYS A 387 20.27 0.97 14.99
CA LYS A 387 19.49 -0.16 15.52
C LYS A 387 20.18 -1.48 15.19
N GLY A 388 20.05 -2.49 16.04
CA GLY A 388 20.55 -3.83 15.71
C GLY A 388 20.26 -4.89 16.78
N ASP A 389 20.33 -6.14 16.35
CA ASP A 389 19.97 -7.33 17.14
C ASP A 389 21.18 -8.25 17.48
N GLU A 390 22.40 -7.85 17.12
CA GLU A 390 23.56 -8.76 17.09
C GLU A 390 24.04 -9.33 18.44
N PHE A 391 23.49 -8.91 19.59
CA PHE A 391 24.08 -9.23 20.90
C PHE A 391 23.23 -10.04 21.90
N PHE A 392 21.88 -10.01 21.88
CA PHE A 392 21.08 -10.62 22.96
C PHE A 392 19.77 -11.34 22.55
N GLU A 393 19.55 -11.66 21.27
CA GLU A 393 18.27 -12.22 20.76
C GLU A 393 17.05 -11.25 20.96
N GLN A 394 17.33 -9.99 21.32
CA GLN A 394 16.39 -8.90 21.60
C GLN A 394 17.05 -7.57 21.18
N GLY A 395 16.25 -6.65 20.61
CA GLY A 395 16.74 -5.48 19.86
C GLY A 395 17.23 -4.30 20.72
N TYR A 396 18.20 -3.57 20.17
CA TYR A 396 18.69 -2.29 20.73
C TYR A 396 18.57 -1.16 19.72
N GLU A 397 18.30 0.05 20.21
CA GLU A 397 18.37 1.30 19.45
C GLU A 397 19.23 2.32 20.19
N ALA A 398 20.06 3.06 19.45
CA ALA A 398 20.78 4.22 19.94
C ALA A 398 20.41 5.42 19.06
N ARG A 399 19.86 6.45 19.68
CA ARG A 399 19.35 7.65 19.04
C ARG A 399 20.11 8.88 19.54
N PHE A 400 20.57 9.71 18.61
CA PHE A 400 21.11 11.03 18.89
C PHE A 400 20.35 12.10 18.10
N GLU A 401 19.73 13.03 18.81
CA GLU A 401 18.98 14.14 18.23
C GLU A 401 19.63 15.47 18.60
N TYR A 402 19.77 16.36 17.62
CA TYR A 402 20.25 17.72 17.79
C TYR A 402 19.33 18.71 17.09
N LYS A 403 18.65 19.55 17.88
CA LYS A 403 17.70 20.55 17.41
C LYS A 403 18.32 21.95 17.48
N LYS A 404 18.52 22.56 16.32
CA LYS A 404 19.09 23.90 16.20
C LYS A 404 17.98 24.94 16.14
N MET A 405 17.71 25.60 17.25
CA MET A 405 16.73 26.69 17.32
C MET A 405 17.28 27.91 16.56
N THR A 406 16.71 28.31 15.42
CA THR A 406 17.06 29.58 14.76
C THR A 406 15.84 30.50 14.63
N PRO A 407 16.00 31.82 14.47
CA PRO A 407 14.86 32.76 14.37
C PRO A 407 13.89 32.48 13.20
N LYS A 408 14.24 31.59 12.26
CA LYS A 408 13.43 31.25 11.08
C LYS A 408 12.56 30.02 11.27
N THR A 409 12.73 29.29 12.36
CA THR A 409 12.35 27.86 12.47
C THR A 409 11.09 27.67 13.29
N ASP A 410 10.57 28.75 13.87
CA ASP A 410 9.28 28.77 14.52
C ASP A 410 8.56 30.09 14.23
N LEU A 411 7.83 30.12 13.12
CA LEU A 411 7.03 31.27 12.69
C LEU A 411 5.79 31.48 13.57
N LEU A 412 5.38 30.47 14.34
CA LEU A 412 4.19 30.50 15.21
C LEU A 412 4.56 31.03 16.61
N VAL A 413 5.69 30.62 17.19
CA VAL A 413 6.20 31.17 18.46
C VAL A 413 6.76 32.60 18.29
N ALA A 414 7.39 32.91 17.15
CA ALA A 414 7.80 34.29 16.84
C ALA A 414 6.63 35.28 16.78
N TYR A 415 5.39 34.79 16.58
CA TYR A 415 4.17 35.58 16.64
C TYR A 415 3.50 35.59 18.01
N ALA A 416 3.86 34.65 18.90
CA ALA A 416 3.16 34.42 20.16
C ALA A 416 3.90 34.89 21.43
N ASN A 417 5.24 34.95 21.46
CA ASN A 417 5.97 35.51 22.62
C ASN A 417 7.43 35.92 22.30
N ASP A 418 7.97 36.88 23.07
CA ASP A 418 9.32 37.47 22.96
C ASP A 418 10.44 36.40 22.87
N TYR A 419 10.93 36.15 21.66
CA TYR A 419 12.07 35.28 21.40
C TYR A 419 13.33 35.78 22.12
N ASN A 420 13.83 35.00 23.08
CA ASN A 420 15.04 35.31 23.83
C ASN A 420 16.27 34.66 23.16
N SER A 421 17.13 35.48 22.54
CA SER A 421 18.32 35.06 21.77
C SER A 421 19.41 34.32 22.56
N ASN A 422 19.16 33.98 23.82
CA ASN A 422 20.11 33.32 24.73
C ASN A 422 19.85 31.82 24.92
N THR A 423 18.81 31.25 24.30
CA THR A 423 18.55 29.79 24.34
C THR A 423 19.60 29.05 23.53
N LYS A 424 20.32 28.13 24.18
CA LYS A 424 21.30 27.26 23.51
C LYS A 424 20.58 26.10 22.80
N ASP A 425 21.22 25.48 21.80
CA ASP A 425 20.63 24.37 21.02
C ASP A 425 20.21 23.16 21.88
N ASP A 426 19.05 22.58 21.63
CA ASP A 426 18.60 21.41 22.39
C ASP A 426 19.17 20.12 21.78
N TYR A 427 19.48 19.14 22.62
CA TYR A 427 19.98 17.84 22.16
C TYR A 427 19.61 16.72 23.12
N ARG A 428 19.47 15.50 22.61
CA ARG A 428 19.20 14.28 23.38
C ARG A 428 20.02 13.13 22.80
N PHE A 429 20.62 12.35 23.68
CA PHE A 429 21.17 11.06 23.35
C PHE A 429 20.47 10.01 24.20
N GLU A 430 20.05 8.92 23.60
CA GLU A 430 19.32 7.87 24.28
C GLU A 430 19.68 6.50 23.71
N ILE A 431 19.77 5.52 24.60
CA ILE A 431 19.89 4.11 24.24
C ILE A 431 18.64 3.43 24.75
N GLU A 432 17.94 2.77 23.85
CA GLU A 432 16.73 2.02 24.12
C GLU A 432 16.99 0.51 23.94
N TYR A 433 16.39 -0.26 24.82
CA TYR A 433 16.36 -1.70 24.79
C TYR A 433 14.92 -2.15 24.67
N PHE A 434 14.65 -3.05 23.73
CA PHE A 434 13.32 -3.56 23.45
C PHE A 434 13.27 -5.06 23.71
N ALA A 435 12.21 -5.49 24.39
CA ALA A 435 11.77 -6.86 24.56
C ALA A 435 10.27 -6.91 24.23
N ASP A 436 9.72 -8.11 24.00
CA ASP A 436 8.35 -8.32 23.50
C ASP A 436 7.28 -7.38 24.11
N ASP A 437 7.27 -7.26 25.43
CA ASP A 437 6.28 -6.48 26.19
C ASP A 437 6.90 -5.28 26.95
N PHE A 438 8.19 -4.99 26.74
CA PHE A 438 8.95 -4.10 27.61
C PHE A 438 10.03 -3.32 26.89
N GLN A 439 10.11 -2.01 27.12
CA GLN A 439 11.18 -1.14 26.63
C GLN A 439 11.82 -0.41 27.80
N ASN A 440 13.15 -0.25 27.79
CA ASN A 440 13.84 0.63 28.72
C ASN A 440 14.73 1.56 27.94
N SER A 441 14.85 2.79 28.41
CA SER A 441 15.77 3.75 27.83
C SER A 441 16.64 4.39 28.89
N LEU A 442 17.86 4.71 28.50
CA LEU A 442 18.78 5.52 29.29
C LEU A 442 19.37 6.59 28.39
N GLY A 443 19.26 7.85 28.82
CA GLY A 443 19.68 8.97 28.02
C GLY A 443 20.20 10.15 28.81
N PHE A 444 20.69 11.14 28.08
CA PHE A 444 21.02 12.46 28.59
C PHE A 444 20.73 13.50 27.53
N GLY A 445 20.37 14.70 27.98
CA GLY A 445 20.03 15.77 27.05
C GLY A 445 20.19 17.15 27.65
N ARG A 446 19.85 18.14 26.83
CA ARG A 446 19.62 19.50 27.23
C ARG A 446 18.35 20.00 26.56
N GLN A 447 17.49 20.62 27.35
CA GLN A 447 16.28 21.26 26.87
C GLN A 447 16.04 22.57 27.62
N GLN A 448 15.70 23.64 26.90
CA GLN A 448 15.41 24.95 27.51
C GLN A 448 16.54 25.47 28.44
N ASN A 449 17.80 25.17 28.10
CA ASN A 449 19.04 25.40 28.86
C ASN A 449 19.34 24.45 30.03
N ASP A 450 18.40 23.62 30.48
CA ASP A 450 18.63 22.66 31.56
C ASP A 450 19.16 21.34 31.01
N LYS A 451 20.25 20.85 31.59
CA LYS A 451 20.79 19.51 31.29
C LYS A 451 20.12 18.45 32.16
N TYR A 452 19.88 17.28 31.60
CA TYR A 452 19.24 16.19 32.34
C TYR A 452 19.79 14.81 31.97
N TYR A 453 19.63 13.87 32.91
CA TYR A 453 19.63 12.44 32.62
C TYR A 453 18.20 11.93 32.54
N LEU A 454 17.95 10.94 31.69
CA LEU A 454 16.66 10.31 31.48
C LEU A 454 16.78 8.79 31.70
N LEU A 455 15.83 8.22 32.41
CA LEU A 455 15.60 6.79 32.50
C LEU A 455 14.13 6.52 32.14
N GLY A 456 13.89 6.01 30.94
CA GLY A 456 12.57 5.67 30.44
C GLY A 456 12.27 4.19 30.62
N THR A 457 11.00 3.87 30.84
CA THR A 457 10.51 2.49 30.92
C THR A 457 9.12 2.43 30.32
N LYS A 458 8.92 1.56 29.35
CA LYS A 458 7.61 1.27 28.79
C LYS A 458 7.24 -0.19 28.95
N PHE A 459 5.97 -0.45 29.16
CA PHE A 459 5.41 -1.78 29.26
C PHE A 459 4.09 -1.81 28.51
N SER A 460 3.91 -2.84 27.68
CA SER A 460 2.65 -3.13 27.01
C SER A 460 2.33 -4.60 27.23
N GLY A 461 1.16 -4.92 27.77
CA GLY A 461 0.75 -6.30 27.99
C GLY A 461 -0.71 -6.50 27.66
N SER A 462 -0.99 -7.52 26.85
CA SER A 462 -2.36 -7.93 26.52
C SER A 462 -2.82 -9.13 27.34
N GLY A 463 -3.97 -8.98 28.00
CA GLY A 463 -4.59 -9.98 28.84
C GLY A 463 -5.99 -10.39 28.34
N ILE A 464 -6.55 -11.45 28.92
CA ILE A 464 -7.91 -11.91 28.56
C ILE A 464 -8.99 -10.86 28.90
N LEU A 465 -8.74 -10.01 29.88
CA LEU A 465 -9.71 -9.05 30.41
C LEU A 465 -9.28 -7.59 30.26
N ALA A 466 -7.98 -7.32 30.12
CA ALA A 466 -7.47 -5.97 30.02
C ALA A 466 -6.16 -5.94 29.26
N ASP A 467 -5.99 -4.89 28.47
CA ASP A 467 -4.75 -4.46 27.86
C ASP A 467 -4.20 -3.28 28.67
N ILE A 468 -2.90 -3.30 28.95
CA ILE A 468 -2.24 -2.29 29.77
C ILE A 468 -1.07 -1.74 28.98
N GLN A 469 -0.99 -0.41 28.91
CA GLN A 469 0.16 0.32 28.39
C GLN A 469 0.62 1.31 29.46
N THR A 470 1.91 1.29 29.78
CA THR A 470 2.49 2.11 30.84
C THR A 470 3.81 2.66 30.33
N GLU A 471 4.00 3.97 30.43
CA GLU A 471 5.25 4.67 30.15
C GLU A 471 5.69 5.47 31.38
N ASN A 472 6.97 5.42 31.73
CA ASN A 472 7.55 6.14 32.86
C ASN A 472 8.91 6.69 32.49
N ASP A 473 9.06 8.00 32.58
CA ASP A 473 10.29 8.73 32.37
C ASP A 473 10.74 9.37 33.67
N VAL A 474 11.85 8.90 34.22
CA VAL A 474 12.51 9.52 35.38
C VAL A 474 13.60 10.44 34.88
N ILE A 475 13.49 11.72 35.21
CA ILE A 475 14.38 12.77 34.72
C ILE A 475 15.14 13.36 35.90
N TYR A 476 16.46 13.37 35.81
CA TYR A 476 17.31 14.07 36.77
C TYR A 476 17.83 15.36 36.14
N ASN A 477 17.33 16.51 36.59
CA ASN A 477 17.85 17.81 36.19
C ASN A 477 19.22 18.04 36.85
N ILE A 478 20.28 18.09 36.05
CA ILE A 478 21.66 18.21 36.50
C ILE A 478 21.93 19.60 37.06
N ASP A 479 21.36 20.64 36.45
CA ASP A 479 21.63 22.03 36.81
C ASP A 479 20.87 22.43 38.08
N GLN A 480 19.67 21.87 38.29
CA GLN A 480 18.83 22.14 39.47
C GLN A 480 18.99 21.09 40.58
N SER A 481 19.61 19.94 40.29
CA SER A 481 19.74 18.79 41.22
C SER A 481 18.39 18.25 41.71
N GLU A 482 17.41 18.19 40.81
CA GLU A 482 16.04 17.75 41.10
C GLU A 482 15.69 16.51 40.28
N ILE A 483 14.87 15.62 40.87
CA ILE A 483 14.29 14.46 40.20
C ILE A 483 12.85 14.78 39.87
N ALA A 484 12.48 14.57 38.62
CA ALA A 484 11.13 14.67 38.12
C ALA A 484 10.71 13.36 37.44
N VAL A 485 9.41 13.17 37.30
CA VAL A 485 8.79 11.97 36.74
C VAL A 485 7.67 12.40 35.80
N LEU A 486 7.69 11.82 34.60
CA LEU A 486 6.57 11.83 33.67
C LEU A 486 6.08 10.38 33.54
N THR A 487 4.83 10.13 33.86
CA THR A 487 4.22 8.80 33.81
C THR A 487 2.93 8.89 33.01
N SER A 488 2.73 7.96 32.08
CA SER A 488 1.47 7.75 31.35
C SER A 488 1.02 6.31 31.54
N ASN A 489 -0.25 6.08 31.85
CA ASN A 489 -0.83 4.75 31.92
C ASN A 489 -2.15 4.75 31.17
N VAL A 490 -2.33 3.77 30.30
CA VAL A 490 -3.59 3.49 29.61
C VAL A 490 -3.98 2.05 29.93
N ILE A 491 -5.20 1.85 30.40
CA ILE A 491 -5.75 0.54 30.70
C ILE A 491 -7.05 0.41 29.93
N ASN A 492 -7.10 -0.54 29.00
CA ASN A 492 -8.31 -0.86 28.26
C ASN A 492 -8.90 -2.18 28.80
N ILE A 493 -10.12 -2.15 29.32
CA ILE A 493 -10.83 -3.29 29.88
C ILE A 493 -11.94 -3.69 28.91
N ASN A 494 -11.87 -4.92 28.40
CA ASN A 494 -12.90 -5.46 27.53
C ASN A 494 -14.11 -5.91 28.37
N LEU A 495 -15.27 -5.28 28.18
CA LEU A 495 -16.51 -5.57 28.90
C LEU A 495 -17.48 -6.45 28.08
N GLY A 496 -16.99 -7.07 27.00
CA GLY A 496 -17.71 -7.97 26.10
C GLY A 496 -17.57 -7.57 24.63
N ASP A 497 -18.37 -8.18 23.74
CA ASP A 497 -18.22 -8.03 22.28
C ASP A 497 -18.42 -6.61 21.71
N LYS A 498 -18.89 -5.66 22.51
CA LYS A 498 -19.29 -4.31 22.03
C LYS A 498 -18.90 -3.16 22.96
N TRP A 499 -18.36 -3.44 24.14
CA TRP A 499 -18.14 -2.44 25.16
C TRP A 499 -16.72 -2.54 25.67
N ASP A 500 -16.02 -1.42 25.66
CA ASP A 500 -14.71 -1.28 26.28
C ASP A 500 -14.75 -0.13 27.30
N LEU A 501 -13.91 -0.25 28.32
CA LEU A 501 -13.66 0.81 29.27
C LEU A 501 -12.16 1.13 29.22
N GLU A 502 -11.82 2.29 28.72
CA GLU A 502 -10.44 2.78 28.69
C GLU A 502 -10.23 3.83 29.77
N SER A 503 -9.17 3.68 30.54
CA SER A 503 -8.76 4.62 31.56
C SER A 503 -7.35 5.08 31.25
N SER A 504 -7.14 6.39 31.18
CA SER A 504 -5.84 7.01 30.96
C SER A 504 -5.46 7.90 32.13
N ILE A 505 -4.22 7.83 32.59
CA ILE A 505 -3.68 8.66 33.67
C ILE A 505 -2.32 9.17 33.26
N VAL A 506 -2.12 10.48 33.33
CA VAL A 506 -0.84 11.13 33.05
C VAL A 506 -0.43 11.95 34.28
N PHE A 507 0.79 11.76 34.75
CA PHE A 507 1.39 12.58 35.80
C PHE A 507 2.70 13.17 35.28
N ASN A 508 2.90 14.47 35.44
CA ASN A 508 4.09 15.17 34.97
C ASN A 508 4.49 16.31 35.90
N ASN A 509 5.52 16.12 36.70
CA ASN A 509 6.08 17.20 37.52
C ASN A 509 7.39 17.76 36.95
N THR A 510 7.71 17.49 35.68
CA THR A 510 8.91 18.03 35.04
C THR A 510 8.60 19.27 34.21
N GLY A 511 9.51 20.24 34.27
CA GLY A 511 9.49 21.36 33.35
C GLY A 511 10.18 21.08 32.02
N ILE A 512 10.88 19.95 31.92
CA ILE A 512 11.78 19.62 30.82
C ILE A 512 11.01 18.96 29.68
N LEU A 513 10.18 17.96 29.95
CA LEU A 513 9.35 17.28 28.95
C LEU A 513 7.89 17.71 29.10
N ASP A 514 7.22 17.93 27.98
CA ASP A 514 5.76 18.13 27.97
C ASP A 514 5.06 16.79 28.25
N SER A 515 3.81 16.81 28.69
CA SER A 515 3.02 15.58 28.85
C SER A 515 2.08 15.39 27.65
N PRO A 516 1.71 14.14 27.31
CA PRO A 516 0.59 13.91 26.42
C PRO A 516 -0.67 14.58 27.00
N ILE A 517 -1.43 15.25 26.14
CA ILE A 517 -2.66 15.93 26.53
C ILE A 517 -3.81 14.94 26.32
N ILE A 518 -4.45 14.55 27.42
CA ILE A 518 -5.62 13.67 27.40
C ILE A 518 -6.91 14.42 27.81
N TYR A 519 -6.79 15.67 28.26
CA TYR A 519 -7.93 16.51 28.62
C TYR A 519 -8.55 17.19 27.40
N ARG A 520 -9.83 16.93 27.12
CA ARG A 520 -10.56 17.43 25.94
C ARG A 520 -11.39 18.70 26.18
N GLY A 521 -11.43 19.23 27.40
CA GLY A 521 -12.28 20.38 27.76
C GLY A 521 -11.86 21.70 27.15
N HIS A 522 -10.59 22.08 27.35
CA HIS A 522 -10.00 23.26 26.76
C HIS A 522 -8.50 23.08 26.57
N SER A 523 -7.89 24.00 25.82
CA SER A 523 -6.44 24.02 25.61
C SER A 523 -5.75 24.42 26.91
N LEU A 524 -4.90 23.55 27.45
CA LEU A 524 -4.18 23.80 28.69
C LEU A 524 -3.06 24.82 28.44
N ASP A 525 -3.17 25.99 29.07
CA ASP A 525 -2.21 27.10 28.91
C ASP A 525 -0.92 26.90 29.75
N ASP A 526 -0.99 26.08 30.81
CA ASP A 526 0.08 25.76 31.75
C ASP A 526 0.29 24.22 31.83
N LYS A 527 1.45 23.79 32.33
CA LYS A 527 1.80 22.38 32.50
C LYS A 527 0.79 21.69 33.44
N ALA A 528 0.05 20.71 32.94
CA ALA A 528 -0.79 19.87 33.79
C ALA A 528 0.08 18.85 34.52
N GLU A 529 0.08 18.95 35.85
CA GLU A 529 0.80 18.03 36.73
C GLU A 529 0.13 16.67 36.76
N PHE A 530 -1.20 16.65 36.68
CA PHE A 530 -1.98 15.43 36.65
C PHE A 530 -3.12 15.56 35.64
N GLN A 531 -3.37 14.48 34.90
CA GLN A 531 -4.52 14.33 34.03
C GLN A 531 -5.08 12.91 34.20
N ALA A 532 -6.39 12.78 34.14
CA ALA A 532 -7.07 11.50 34.09
C ALA A 532 -8.20 11.56 33.08
N ALA A 533 -8.38 10.51 32.29
CA ALA A 533 -9.47 10.34 31.34
C ALA A 533 -10.09 8.96 31.52
N LEU A 534 -11.41 8.88 31.36
CA LEU A 534 -12.16 7.64 31.38
C LEU A 534 -13.13 7.62 30.20
N ASP A 535 -12.94 6.67 29.31
CA ASP A 535 -13.72 6.49 28.09
C ASP A 535 -14.53 5.20 28.16
N PHE A 536 -15.85 5.33 28.10
CA PHE A 536 -16.77 4.21 27.96
C PHE A 536 -17.16 4.06 26.49
N LYS A 537 -16.45 3.16 25.81
CA LYS A 537 -16.50 2.99 24.35
C LYS A 537 -17.52 1.93 23.97
N TYR A 538 -18.32 2.23 22.95
CA TYR A 538 -19.27 1.32 22.34
C TYR A 538 -18.86 1.03 20.90
N ASN A 539 -18.33 -0.18 20.70
CA ASN A 539 -17.76 -0.66 19.44
C ASN A 539 -18.80 -1.42 18.61
N TYR A 540 -20.00 -0.87 18.49
CA TYR A 540 -21.01 -1.45 17.62
C TYR A 540 -20.94 -0.86 16.23
N ARG A 541 -20.96 -1.73 15.22
CA ARG A 541 -21.10 -1.34 13.82
C ARG A 541 -22.51 -0.81 13.59
N PHE A 542 -22.67 0.50 13.71
CA PHE A 542 -23.97 1.15 13.52
C PHE A 542 -24.41 1.20 12.05
N ILE A 543 -23.45 1.25 11.13
CA ILE A 543 -23.68 1.43 9.70
C ILE A 543 -22.70 0.55 8.93
N ASP A 544 -23.19 -0.15 7.89
CA ASP A 544 -22.32 -0.81 6.91
C ASP A 544 -21.37 0.24 6.29
N PRO A 545 -20.19 -0.17 5.79
CA PRO A 545 -19.22 0.77 5.24
C PRO A 545 -19.85 1.77 4.26
N LEU A 546 -19.78 3.06 4.57
CA LEU A 546 -20.30 4.09 3.70
C LEU A 546 -19.28 4.38 2.61
N TYR A 547 -19.68 4.13 1.36
CA TYR A 547 -18.86 4.41 0.19
C TYR A 547 -19.21 5.79 -0.37
N PHE A 548 -18.40 6.80 -0.10
CA PHE A 548 -18.55 8.10 -0.74
C PHE A 548 -17.75 8.15 -2.05
N ALA A 549 -18.46 8.27 -3.17
CA ALA A 549 -17.88 8.28 -4.51
C ALA A 549 -16.95 7.08 -4.86
N GLY A 550 -16.92 6.02 -4.03
CA GLY A 550 -16.00 4.87 -4.19
C GLY A 550 -14.53 5.26 -4.02
N LEU A 551 -14.32 6.46 -3.48
CA LEU A 551 -13.02 7.00 -3.12
C LEU A 551 -12.84 6.89 -1.62
N PHE A 552 -13.89 7.19 -0.85
CA PHE A 552 -13.86 7.09 0.59
C PHE A 552 -14.69 5.89 1.03
N GLN A 553 -14.10 5.07 1.88
CA GLN A 553 -14.78 4.02 2.63
C GLN A 553 -14.56 4.34 4.10
N THR A 554 -15.64 4.60 4.82
CA THR A 554 -15.57 4.64 6.29
C THR A 554 -15.88 3.23 6.79
N THR A 555 -15.05 2.66 7.64
CA THR A 555 -15.39 1.44 8.39
C THR A 555 -15.73 1.81 9.81
N ASP A 556 -16.77 1.18 10.34
CA ASP A 556 -17.11 1.15 11.76
C ASP A 556 -17.07 2.54 12.44
N ILE A 557 -18.24 3.17 12.55
CA ILE A 557 -18.39 4.37 13.40
C ILE A 557 -18.56 3.86 14.83
N GLY A 558 -17.58 4.06 15.70
CA GLY A 558 -17.71 3.85 17.13
C GLY A 558 -18.28 5.10 17.81
N SER A 559 -18.77 4.92 19.03
CA SER A 559 -19.19 6.04 19.88
C SER A 559 -18.69 5.82 21.29
N TYR A 560 -18.33 6.88 21.99
CA TYR A 560 -17.86 6.78 23.36
C TYR A 560 -18.39 7.93 24.22
N LEU A 561 -18.58 7.65 25.51
CA LEU A 561 -18.78 8.69 26.52
C LEU A 561 -17.47 8.87 27.26
N PHE A 562 -17.13 10.09 27.61
CA PHE A 562 -15.91 10.35 28.35
C PHE A 562 -16.07 11.33 29.49
N VAL A 563 -15.18 11.19 30.46
CA VAL A 563 -14.95 12.15 31.55
C VAL A 563 -13.45 12.35 31.69
N ASP A 564 -13.03 13.61 31.67
CA ASP A 564 -11.64 14.01 31.81
C ASP A 564 -11.48 14.94 33.03
N TYR A 565 -10.32 14.86 33.65
CA TYR A 565 -9.88 15.71 34.75
C TYR A 565 -8.45 16.15 34.50
N TYR A 566 -8.12 17.39 34.86
CA TYR A 566 -6.74 17.83 34.97
C TYR A 566 -6.52 18.64 36.25
N GLU A 567 -5.26 18.72 36.66
CA GLU A 567 -4.81 19.54 37.77
C GLU A 567 -3.42 20.11 37.48
N ASN A 568 -3.22 21.37 37.84
CA ASN A 568 -1.91 22.02 37.87
C ASN A 568 -1.78 22.91 39.12
N ASP A 569 -0.60 23.51 39.30
CA ASP A 569 -0.29 24.41 40.43
C ASP A 569 -1.28 25.57 40.65
N LYS A 570 -2.06 25.96 39.62
CA LYS A 570 -2.89 27.17 39.62
C LYS A 570 -4.39 26.88 39.54
N ASP A 571 -4.78 25.78 38.91
CA ASP A 571 -6.16 25.49 38.53
C ASP A 571 -6.36 23.97 38.32
N ASP A 572 -7.57 23.53 38.55
CA ASP A 572 -8.07 22.19 38.21
C ASP A 572 -9.25 22.31 37.25
N GLY A 573 -9.61 21.22 36.58
CA GLY A 573 -10.79 21.22 35.75
C GLY A 573 -11.38 19.87 35.42
N GLU A 574 -12.70 19.85 35.29
CA GLU A 574 -13.48 18.67 34.93
C GLU A 574 -14.20 18.87 33.59
N THR A 575 -14.20 17.84 32.75
CA THR A 575 -14.93 17.82 31.49
C THR A 575 -15.65 16.50 31.31
N ALA A 576 -16.82 16.52 30.68
CA ALA A 576 -17.46 15.31 30.20
C ALA A 576 -18.03 15.53 28.80
N GLY A 577 -18.18 14.45 28.05
CA GLY A 577 -18.66 14.55 26.68
C GLY A 577 -19.03 13.23 26.04
N ILE A 578 -19.34 13.34 24.75
CA ILE A 578 -19.60 12.22 23.85
C ILE A 578 -18.74 12.39 22.60
N GLY A 579 -18.18 11.30 22.11
CA GLY A 579 -17.43 11.29 20.86
C GLY A 579 -17.78 10.14 19.94
N PHE A 580 -17.32 10.28 18.70
CA PHE A 580 -17.52 9.34 17.61
C PHE A 580 -16.21 9.19 16.86
N ASN A 581 -15.74 7.96 16.73
CA ASN A 581 -14.52 7.64 16.00
C ASN A 581 -14.84 6.78 14.77
N SER A 582 -14.08 6.92 13.69
CA SER A 582 -14.18 6.05 12.52
C SER A 582 -12.88 6.01 11.73
N GLN A 583 -12.67 4.94 10.98
CA GLN A 583 -11.53 4.83 10.05
C GLN A 583 -12.00 5.11 8.62
N LEU A 584 -11.40 6.11 7.98
CA LEU A 584 -11.70 6.57 6.63
C LEU A 584 -10.59 6.14 5.66
N TYR A 585 -10.87 5.11 4.87
CA TYR A 585 -10.01 4.63 3.80
C TYR A 585 -10.23 5.47 2.54
N LEU A 586 -9.16 6.06 2.00
CA LEU A 586 -9.16 6.69 0.69
C LEU A 586 -8.57 5.71 -0.33
N LEU A 587 -9.33 5.21 -1.31
CA LEU A 587 -8.83 4.44 -2.46
C LEU A 587 -7.98 3.18 -2.11
N GLY A 588 -8.16 2.61 -0.90
CA GLY A 588 -7.35 1.49 -0.41
C GLY A 588 -5.96 1.90 0.10
N LEU A 589 -5.73 3.19 0.37
CA LEU A 589 -4.62 3.72 1.16
C LEU A 589 -4.77 3.34 2.64
N SER A 590 -3.74 3.59 3.44
CA SER A 590 -3.81 3.53 4.90
C SER A 590 -5.03 4.34 5.41
N PRO A 591 -5.76 3.85 6.42
CA PRO A 591 -6.92 4.56 6.92
C PRO A 591 -6.52 5.89 7.57
N ILE A 592 -7.35 6.92 7.36
CA ILE A 592 -7.33 8.14 8.16
C ILE A 592 -8.26 7.89 9.34
N GLU A 593 -7.74 7.87 10.56
CA GLU A 593 -8.57 7.86 11.76
C GLU A 593 -9.22 9.23 11.95
N VAL A 594 -10.51 9.24 12.20
CA VAL A 594 -11.29 10.46 12.41
C VAL A 594 -12.00 10.34 13.75
N ASP A 595 -11.72 11.25 14.67
CA ASP A 595 -12.41 11.35 15.96
C ASP A 595 -13.10 12.72 16.09
N LEU A 596 -14.41 12.70 16.32
CA LEU A 596 -15.24 13.88 16.52
C LEU A 596 -15.89 13.81 17.89
N TYR A 597 -15.62 14.78 18.75
CA TYR A 597 -16.18 14.82 20.10
C TYR A 597 -16.82 16.16 20.45
N PHE A 598 -17.79 16.08 21.36
CA PHE A 598 -18.50 17.19 21.96
C PHE A 598 -18.26 17.16 23.46
N ALA A 599 -17.59 18.19 23.96
CA ALA A 599 -17.17 18.32 25.35
C ALA A 599 -17.92 19.47 26.04
N TYR A 600 -18.23 19.30 27.32
CA TYR A 600 -18.66 20.39 28.19
C TYR A 600 -17.68 20.51 29.36
N ASP A 601 -17.04 21.69 29.46
CA ASP A 601 -16.11 22.02 30.53
C ASP A 601 -16.89 22.62 31.71
N PHE A 602 -16.87 21.95 32.86
CA PHE A 602 -17.74 22.29 33.99
C PHE A 602 -17.33 23.58 34.69
N ASP A 603 -16.03 23.88 34.71
CA ASP A 603 -15.47 25.03 35.42
C ASP A 603 -15.62 26.30 34.61
N ARG A 604 -15.31 26.24 33.31
CA ARG A 604 -15.47 27.37 32.38
C ARG A 604 -16.91 27.53 31.91
N LYS A 605 -17.75 26.50 32.07
CA LYS A 605 -19.15 26.45 31.60
C LYS A 605 -19.25 26.73 30.10
N ASP A 606 -18.40 26.03 29.34
CA ASP A 606 -18.25 26.21 27.90
C ASP A 606 -18.48 24.89 27.16
N GLU A 607 -19.00 24.97 25.95
CA GLU A 607 -19.26 23.84 25.06
C GLU A 607 -18.19 23.82 23.95
N ARG A 608 -17.59 22.66 23.72
CA ARG A 608 -16.57 22.47 22.69
C ARG A 608 -16.90 21.36 21.72
N VAL A 609 -16.42 21.54 20.49
CA VAL A 609 -16.40 20.52 19.45
C VAL A 609 -14.95 20.32 19.03
N GLY A 610 -14.45 19.10 19.15
CA GLY A 610 -13.11 18.71 18.73
C GLY A 610 -13.16 17.77 17.54
N LEU A 611 -12.23 17.94 16.60
CA LEU A 611 -12.00 17.02 15.49
C LEU A 611 -10.52 16.67 15.48
N GLU A 612 -10.22 15.38 15.61
CA GLU A 612 -8.89 14.80 15.51
C GLU A 612 -8.80 13.93 14.25
N LEU A 613 -7.68 14.06 13.56
CA LEU A 613 -7.39 13.31 12.33
C LEU A 613 -6.04 12.62 12.52
N GLY A 614 -6.06 11.28 12.63
CA GLY A 614 -4.87 10.44 12.67
C GLY A 614 -4.57 9.88 11.28
N TYR A 615 -3.31 9.94 10.85
CA TYR A 615 -2.88 9.25 9.63
C TYR A 615 -1.49 8.67 9.84
N GLU A 616 -1.39 7.35 9.76
CA GLU A 616 -0.13 6.61 9.83
C GLU A 616 0.47 6.54 8.41
N PHE A 617 1.63 7.19 8.23
CA PHE A 617 2.27 7.40 6.91
C PHE A 617 2.99 6.17 6.35
#